data_AF-G0SEM6-F1
#
_entry.id   AF-G0SEM6-F1
#
_cell.length_a   1.000
_cell.length_b   1.000
_cell.length_c   1.000
_cell.angle_alpha   90.00
_cell.angle_beta   90.00
_cell.angle_gamma   90.00
#
_symmetry.space_group_name_H-M   'P 1'
#
loop_
_entity.id
_entity.type
_entity.pdbx_description
1 polymer ?
#
loop_
_entity_poly.entity_id
_entity_poly.type
_entity_poly.pdbx_seq_one_letter_code
_entity_poly.pdbx_strand_id
1 'polypeptide(L)'
;MLFSATRPSYDELVRRSILLTRTAWASRRLAHNLASARLARRLAMRPSAEELVARAVLPEECVPSWWFRGGQLPKRNGPAVAPSLVEKKRAVERERVKDQLRGWLEKVWMVEVKKKEEMARAWLERKGIGRVWRMRVFWERMARGEA
;
A
#
# COMPACT_ATOMS: atom_id res chain seq x y z
N MET A 1 -56.96 39.28 7.50
CA MET A 1 -55.82 38.47 8.00
C MET A 1 -55.53 37.38 6.99
N LEU A 2 -54.44 37.48 6.22
CA LEU A 2 -54.15 36.57 5.12
C LEU A 2 -53.30 35.38 5.61
N PHE A 3 -53.95 34.34 6.13
CA PHE A 3 -53.35 33.02 6.23
C PHE A 3 -53.45 32.35 4.86
N SER A 4 -52.38 32.38 4.08
CA SER A 4 -52.28 31.58 2.84
C SER A 4 -51.95 30.14 3.23
N ALA A 5 -52.80 29.18 2.82
CA ALA A 5 -52.66 27.76 3.14
C ALA A 5 -51.34 27.12 2.65
N THR A 6 -50.64 27.79 1.73
CA THR A 6 -49.37 27.33 1.16
C THR A 6 -48.14 27.87 1.92
N ARG A 7 -48.33 28.80 2.87
CA ARG A 7 -47.21 29.40 3.61
C ARG A 7 -46.79 28.51 4.78
N PRO A 8 -45.52 28.06 4.84
CA PRO A 8 -45.01 27.26 5.96
C PRO A 8 -45.06 28.05 7.27
N SER A 9 -45.24 27.33 8.38
CA SER A 9 -45.34 27.92 9.72
C SER A 9 -44.01 28.50 10.18
N TYR A 10 -44.04 29.42 11.15
CA TYR A 10 -42.82 30.01 11.72
C TYR A 10 -41.88 28.94 12.29
N ASP A 11 -42.41 27.99 13.06
CA ASP A 11 -41.61 26.90 13.65
C ASP A 11 -40.99 26.02 12.57
N GLU A 12 -41.69 25.79 11.47
CA GLU A 12 -41.15 25.04 10.34
C GLU A 12 -39.98 25.78 9.68
N LEU A 13 -40.10 27.11 9.52
CA LEU A 13 -39.02 27.94 8.98
C LEU A 13 -37.80 27.99 9.92
N VAL A 14 -38.02 28.00 11.24
CA VAL A 14 -36.94 27.92 12.25
C VAL A 14 -36.27 26.54 12.25
N ARG A 15 -37.05 25.46 12.17
CA ARG A 15 -36.54 24.08 12.06
C ARG A 15 -35.72 23.87 10.79
N ARG A 16 -36.15 24.47 9.67
CA ARG A 16 -35.39 24.47 8.41
C ARG A 16 -34.18 25.41 8.44
N SER A 17 -33.89 26.07 9.56
CA SER A 17 -32.82 27.07 9.73
C SER A 17 -32.89 28.26 8.78
N ILE A 18 -34.08 28.54 8.23
CA ILE A 18 -34.35 29.66 7.32
C ILE A 18 -34.52 30.95 8.14
N LEU A 19 -35.32 30.88 9.20
CA LEU A 19 -35.43 31.97 10.18
C LEU A 19 -34.55 31.63 11.39
N LEU A 20 -33.68 32.55 11.77
CA LEU A 20 -32.82 32.41 12.93
C LEU A 20 -33.38 33.23 14.08
N THR A 21 -33.59 32.59 15.22
CA THR A 21 -33.80 33.31 16.48
C THR A 21 -32.50 34.02 16.90
N ARG A 22 -32.62 35.07 17.71
CA ARG A 22 -31.45 35.81 18.23
C ARG A 22 -30.44 34.89 18.95
N THR A 23 -30.94 33.89 19.68
CA THR A 23 -30.10 32.89 20.36
C THR A 23 -29.44 31.94 19.37
N ALA A 24 -30.14 31.50 18.31
CA ALA A 24 -29.56 30.69 17.24
C ALA A 24 -28.45 31.45 16.47
N TRP A 25 -28.61 32.76 16.26
CA TRP A 25 -27.55 33.56 15.65
C TRP A 25 -26.32 33.69 16.55
N ALA A 26 -26.53 34.00 17.84
CA ALA A 26 -25.45 34.11 18.82
C ALA A 26 -24.71 32.77 19.02
N SER A 27 -25.43 31.66 19.08
CA SER A 27 -24.83 30.33 19.22
C SER A 27 -24.02 29.94 17.98
N ARG A 28 -24.49 30.25 16.76
CA ARG A 28 -23.72 30.04 15.52
C ARG A 28 -22.42 30.85 15.49
N ARG A 29 -22.49 32.13 15.89
CA ARG A 29 -21.30 32.99 15.98
C ARG A 29 -20.28 32.40 16.97
N LEU A 30 -20.73 31.98 18.15
CA LEU A 30 -19.88 31.35 19.15
C LEU A 30 -19.28 30.03 18.64
N ALA A 31 -20.11 29.16 18.04
CA ALA A 31 -19.67 27.89 17.48
C ALA A 31 -18.61 28.07 16.39
N HIS A 32 -18.80 29.04 15.49
CA HIS A 32 -17.80 29.39 14.49
C HIS A 32 -16.49 29.86 15.14
N ASN A 33 -16.55 30.80 16.08
CA ASN A 33 -15.36 31.31 16.76
C ASN A 33 -14.59 30.20 17.49
N LEU A 34 -15.30 29.29 18.17
CA LEU A 34 -14.69 28.13 18.82
C LEU A 34 -14.07 27.16 17.82
N ALA A 35 -14.73 26.90 16.69
CA ALA A 35 -14.19 26.06 15.62
C ALA A 35 -12.92 26.69 15.02
N SER A 36 -12.94 27.99 14.73
CA SER A 36 -11.79 28.77 14.23
C SER A 36 -10.62 28.74 15.20
N ALA A 37 -10.86 28.96 16.51
CA ALA A 37 -9.82 28.89 17.53
C ALA A 37 -9.25 27.48 17.73
N ARG A 38 -10.07 26.44 17.57
CA ARG A 38 -9.60 25.03 17.58
C ARG A 38 -8.76 24.73 16.35
N LEU A 39 -9.17 25.18 15.17
CA LEU A 39 -8.45 24.98 13.92
C LEU A 39 -7.08 25.68 13.96
N ALA A 40 -7.03 26.95 14.40
CA ALA A 40 -5.78 27.71 14.51
C ALA A 40 -4.74 26.96 15.37
N ARG A 41 -5.16 26.44 16.52
CA ARG A 41 -4.28 25.64 17.40
C ARG A 41 -3.81 24.34 16.73
N ARG A 42 -4.69 23.63 16.03
CA ARG A 42 -4.33 22.39 15.31
C ARG A 42 -3.38 22.64 14.13
N LEU A 43 -3.54 23.77 13.44
CA LEU A 43 -2.64 24.16 12.35
C LEU A 43 -1.24 24.50 12.87
N ALA A 44 -1.13 25.13 14.04
CA ALA A 44 0.16 25.41 14.67
C ALA A 44 0.92 24.12 15.07
N MET A 45 0.20 23.08 15.49
CA MET A 45 0.76 21.77 15.82
C MET A 45 0.77 20.78 14.64
N ARG A 46 0.62 21.28 13.41
CA ARG A 46 0.52 20.41 12.24
C ARG A 46 1.85 19.70 12.01
N PRO A 47 1.89 18.36 11.99
CA PRO A 47 3.12 17.62 11.69
C PRO A 47 3.59 17.90 10.26
N SER A 48 4.91 17.85 10.07
CA SER A 48 5.52 18.02 8.74
C SER A 48 5.19 16.82 7.85
N ALA A 49 5.33 16.98 6.53
CA ALA A 49 5.16 15.87 5.59
C ALA A 49 6.17 14.74 5.86
N GLU A 50 7.38 15.08 6.32
CA GLU A 50 8.44 14.15 6.67
C GLU A 50 8.06 13.28 7.88
N GLU A 51 7.47 13.89 8.91
CA GLU A 51 6.98 13.17 10.08
C GLU A 51 5.82 12.22 9.73
N LEU A 52 4.95 12.61 8.81
CA LEU A 52 3.85 11.76 8.33
C LEU A 52 4.36 10.55 7.54
N VAL A 53 5.41 10.74 6.75
CA VAL A 53 6.13 9.67 6.06
C VAL A 53 6.80 8.74 7.06
N ALA A 54 7.54 9.29 8.03
CA ALA A 54 8.23 8.52 9.06
C ALA A 54 7.26 7.67 9.91
N ARG A 55 6.03 8.14 10.10
CA ARG A 55 4.95 7.41 10.78
C ARG A 55 4.18 6.45 9.86
N ALA A 56 4.60 6.28 8.60
CA ALA A 56 3.93 5.48 7.58
C ALA A 56 2.47 5.85 7.30
N VAL A 57 2.07 7.10 7.59
CA VAL A 57 0.72 7.61 7.30
C VAL A 57 0.62 8.09 5.86
N LEU A 58 1.66 8.79 5.38
CA LEU A 58 1.73 9.28 4.01
C LEU A 58 2.73 8.44 3.22
N PRO A 59 2.34 7.87 2.06
CA PRO A 59 3.29 7.23 1.16
C PRO A 59 4.40 8.20 0.75
N GLU A 60 5.65 7.79 0.87
CA GLU A 60 6.82 8.54 0.39
C GLU A 60 6.67 8.95 -1.07
N GLU A 61 5.95 8.14 -1.84
CA GLU A 61 5.77 8.34 -3.25
C GLU A 61 4.90 9.52 -3.63
N CYS A 62 4.06 9.99 -2.70
CA CYS A 62 3.16 11.12 -2.89
C CYS A 62 3.79 12.47 -2.59
N VAL A 63 4.90 12.49 -1.88
CA VAL A 63 5.46 13.74 -1.37
C VAL A 63 6.40 14.36 -2.41
N PRO A 64 6.13 15.58 -2.89
CA PRO A 64 7.05 16.28 -3.78
C PRO A 64 8.37 16.58 -3.07
N SER A 65 9.48 16.53 -3.81
CA SER A 65 10.83 16.78 -3.28
C SER A 65 10.98 18.14 -2.58
N TRP A 66 10.18 19.14 -2.96
CA TRP A 66 10.18 20.49 -2.38
C TRP A 66 9.36 20.63 -1.08
N TRP A 67 8.58 19.63 -0.68
CA TRP A 67 7.88 19.63 0.63
C TRP A 67 8.81 19.28 1.79
N PHE A 68 9.95 18.67 1.49
CA PHE A 68 10.97 18.28 2.47
C PHE A 68 11.85 19.48 2.80
N ARG A 69 11.41 20.30 3.77
CA ARG A 69 12.12 21.50 4.23
C ARG A 69 13.11 21.12 5.34
N GLY A 70 14.09 20.28 5.03
CA GLY A 70 15.03 19.77 6.04
C GLY A 70 16.21 18.94 5.54
N GLY A 71 16.18 18.47 4.28
CA GLY A 71 17.32 17.75 3.69
C GLY A 71 17.63 16.37 4.30
N GLN A 72 16.78 15.85 5.19
CA GLN A 72 17.06 14.62 5.95
C GLN A 72 16.63 13.32 5.24
N LEU A 73 15.91 13.38 4.11
CA LEU A 73 15.48 12.20 3.35
C LEU A 73 16.14 12.14 1.96
N PRO A 74 16.42 10.94 1.44
CA PRO A 74 17.11 10.78 0.16
C PRO A 74 16.31 11.48 -0.95
N LYS A 75 17.00 12.34 -1.71
CA LYS A 75 16.46 13.07 -2.86
C LYS A 75 15.85 12.05 -3.83
N ARG A 76 14.54 11.95 -3.85
CA ARG A 76 13.87 11.01 -4.74
C ARG A 76 13.98 11.50 -6.18
N ASN A 77 14.57 10.67 -7.03
CA ASN A 77 14.61 10.89 -8.47
C ASN A 77 13.27 10.49 -9.08
N GLY A 78 12.39 11.47 -9.34
CA GLY A 78 11.15 11.29 -10.07
C GLY A 78 9.99 12.15 -9.56
N PRO A 79 8.93 12.34 -10.37
CA PRO A 79 7.76 13.12 -9.96
C PRO A 79 7.02 12.47 -8.78
N ALA A 80 6.34 13.31 -8.00
CA ALA A 80 5.39 12.85 -7.01
C ALA A 80 4.24 12.09 -7.70
N VAL A 81 3.82 10.99 -7.10
CA VAL A 81 2.73 10.15 -7.61
C VAL A 81 1.45 10.61 -6.94
N ALA A 82 0.38 10.82 -7.71
CA ALA A 82 -0.92 11.16 -7.15
C ALA A 82 -1.38 10.06 -6.17
N PRO A 83 -2.02 10.39 -5.03
CA PRO A 83 -2.49 9.40 -4.05
C PRO A 83 -3.34 8.28 -4.65
N SER A 84 -4.16 8.60 -5.65
CA SER A 84 -5.02 7.65 -6.37
C SER A 84 -4.25 6.60 -7.20
N LEU A 85 -2.96 6.81 -7.45
CA LEU A 85 -2.12 5.93 -8.27
C LEU A 85 -1.09 5.13 -7.45
N VAL A 86 -0.95 5.40 -6.15
CA VAL A 86 0.06 4.75 -5.30
C VAL A 86 -0.11 3.25 -5.28
N GLU A 87 -1.33 2.76 -5.07
CA GLU A 87 -1.61 1.33 -5.01
C GLU A 87 -1.29 0.62 -6.33
N LYS A 88 -1.65 1.24 -7.46
CA LYS A 88 -1.35 0.72 -8.79
C LYS A 88 0.16 0.69 -9.03
N LYS A 89 0.86 1.76 -8.68
CA LYS A 89 2.33 1.81 -8.77
C LYS A 89 2.98 0.71 -7.94
N ARG A 90 2.58 0.55 -6.68
CA ARG A 90 3.08 -0.50 -5.78
C ARG A 90 2.73 -1.90 -6.27
N ALA A 91 1.59 -2.10 -6.91
CA ALA A 91 1.25 -3.39 -7.52
C ALA A 91 2.20 -3.71 -8.68
N VAL A 92 2.43 -2.74 -9.58
CA VAL A 92 3.37 -2.90 -10.71
C VAL A 92 4.80 -3.14 -10.22
N GLU A 93 5.26 -2.40 -9.21
CA GLU A 93 6.60 -2.58 -8.65
C GLU A 93 6.77 -3.96 -7.99
N ARG A 94 5.75 -4.45 -7.29
CA ARG A 94 5.77 -5.81 -6.72
C ARG A 94 5.84 -6.89 -7.80
N GLU A 95 5.04 -6.78 -8.85
CA GLU A 95 5.09 -7.75 -9.96
C GLU A 95 6.43 -7.69 -10.68
N ARG A 96 6.99 -6.50 -10.91
CA ARG A 96 8.32 -6.34 -11.49
C ARG A 96 9.41 -7.04 -10.67
N VAL A 97 9.37 -6.91 -9.34
CA VAL A 97 10.31 -7.62 -8.45
C VAL A 97 10.11 -9.12 -8.54
N LYS A 98 8.88 -9.61 -8.57
CA LYS A 98 8.60 -11.05 -8.75
C LYS A 98 9.14 -11.58 -10.08
N ASP A 99 8.97 -10.84 -11.17
CA ASP A 99 9.46 -11.23 -12.50
C ASP A 99 10.99 -11.28 -12.53
N GLN A 100 11.64 -10.29 -11.90
CA GLN A 100 13.10 -10.29 -11.76
C GLN A 100 13.60 -11.48 -10.94
N LEU A 101 12.93 -11.81 -9.83
CA LEU A 101 13.27 -12.97 -9.00
C LEU A 101 13.06 -14.30 -9.72
N ARG A 102 11.96 -14.44 -10.49
CA ARG A 102 11.71 -15.62 -11.33
C ARG A 102 12.84 -15.81 -12.34
N GLY A 103 13.19 -14.75 -13.08
CA GLY A 103 14.28 -14.80 -14.05
C GLY A 103 15.64 -15.09 -13.42
N TRP A 104 15.90 -14.60 -12.19
CA TRP A 104 17.13 -14.90 -11.46
C TRP A 104 17.18 -16.36 -10.99
N LEU A 105 16.07 -16.89 -10.45
CA LEU A 105 15.98 -18.29 -10.03
C LEU A 105 16.22 -19.24 -11.20
N GLU A 106 15.62 -18.99 -12.35
CA GLU A 106 15.81 -19.82 -13.55
C GLU A 106 17.26 -19.81 -14.04
N LYS A 107 17.90 -18.63 -14.06
CA LYS A 107 19.24 -18.48 -14.65
C LYS A 107 20.37 -18.91 -13.73
N VAL A 108 20.27 -18.57 -12.45
CA VAL A 108 21.39 -18.74 -11.50
C VAL A 108 21.12 -19.94 -10.62
N TRP A 109 19.97 -19.98 -9.95
CA TRP A 109 19.69 -20.99 -8.94
C TRP A 109 19.47 -22.39 -9.54
N MET A 110 18.66 -22.52 -10.60
CA MET A 110 18.42 -23.84 -11.21
C MET A 110 19.69 -24.44 -11.81
N VAL A 111 20.59 -23.61 -12.34
CA VAL A 111 21.90 -24.04 -12.86
C VAL A 111 22.80 -24.50 -11.71
N GLU A 112 22.83 -23.77 -10.59
CA GLU A 112 23.57 -24.13 -9.38
C GLU A 112 23.07 -25.45 -8.77
N VAL A 113 21.74 -25.60 -8.65
CA VAL A 113 21.09 -26.81 -8.14
C VAL A 113 21.40 -28.00 -9.03
N LYS A 114 21.27 -27.85 -10.35
CA LYS A 114 21.59 -28.94 -11.29
C LYS A 114 23.05 -29.38 -11.19
N LYS A 115 24.00 -28.44 -11.07
CA LYS A 115 25.42 -28.77 -10.84
C LYS A 115 25.61 -29.53 -9.53
N LYS A 116 24.95 -29.09 -8.45
CA LYS A 116 25.01 -29.79 -7.14
C LYS A 116 24.40 -31.18 -7.20
N GLU A 117 23.28 -31.35 -7.89
CA GLU A 117 22.67 -32.66 -8.13
C GLU A 117 23.60 -33.57 -8.94
N GLU A 118 24.21 -33.07 -10.00
CA GLU A 118 25.17 -33.82 -10.83
C GLU A 118 26.40 -34.23 -10.00
N MET A 119 26.93 -33.35 -9.15
CA MET A 119 28.01 -33.68 -8.21
C MET A 119 27.59 -34.73 -7.19
N ALA A 120 26.38 -34.62 -6.62
CA ALA A 120 25.84 -35.60 -5.68
C ALA A 120 25.62 -36.96 -6.34
N ARG A 121 25.09 -37.00 -7.57
CA ARG A 121 24.97 -38.22 -8.38
C ARG A 121 26.34 -38.84 -8.65
N ALA A 122 27.32 -38.06 -9.10
CA ALA A 122 28.67 -38.54 -9.36
C ALA A 122 29.34 -39.11 -8.09
N TRP A 123 29.09 -38.50 -6.92
CA TRP A 123 29.57 -39.01 -5.63
C TRP A 123 28.92 -40.33 -5.24
N LEU A 124 27.59 -40.45 -5.41
CA LEU A 124 26.85 -41.71 -5.16
C LEU A 124 27.30 -42.84 -6.09
N GLU A 125 27.61 -42.52 -7.34
CA GLU A 125 28.18 -43.46 -8.30
C GLU A 125 29.59 -43.91 -7.91
N ARG A 126 30.47 -42.99 -7.50
CA ARG A 126 31.81 -43.32 -6.97
C ARG A 126 31.75 -44.22 -5.74
N LYS A 127 30.78 -44.01 -4.84
CA LYS A 127 30.55 -44.88 -3.69
C LYS A 127 29.86 -46.21 -4.03
N GLY A 128 29.53 -46.46 -5.30
CA GLY A 128 28.93 -47.71 -5.77
C GLY A 128 27.43 -47.86 -5.52
N ILE A 129 26.80 -46.89 -4.84
CA ILE A 129 25.37 -46.87 -4.49
C ILE A 129 24.49 -46.65 -5.74
N GLY A 130 24.99 -45.89 -6.72
CA GLY A 130 24.28 -45.61 -7.98
C GLY A 130 23.92 -46.85 -8.81
N ARG A 131 24.67 -47.96 -8.70
CA ARG A 131 24.33 -49.22 -9.38
C ARG A 131 23.08 -49.89 -8.81
N VAL A 132 22.93 -49.88 -7.48
CA VAL A 132 21.74 -50.42 -6.78
C VAL A 132 20.52 -49.55 -7.06
N TRP A 133 20.70 -48.23 -7.11
CA TRP A 133 19.64 -47.29 -7.46
C TRP A 133 19.15 -47.47 -8.91
N ARG A 134 20.06 -47.61 -9.89
CA ARG A 134 19.70 -47.94 -11.29
C ARG A 134 18.94 -49.26 -11.39
N MET A 135 19.35 -50.28 -10.64
CA MET A 135 18.65 -51.57 -10.59
C MET A 135 17.24 -51.42 -10.02
N ARG A 136 17.07 -50.68 -8.91
CA ARG A 136 15.77 -50.41 -8.29
C ARG A 136 14.84 -49.65 -9.24
N VAL A 137 15.32 -48.58 -9.86
CA VAL A 137 14.53 -47.77 -10.80
C VAL A 137 14.14 -48.57 -12.04
N PHE A 138 15.04 -49.41 -12.56
CA PHE A 138 14.74 -50.33 -13.65
C PHE A 138 13.61 -51.32 -13.28
N TRP A 139 13.70 -51.96 -12.10
CA TRP A 139 12.66 -52.89 -11.64
C TRP A 139 11.33 -52.19 -11.32
N GLU A 140 11.35 -50.98 -10.75
CA GLU A 140 10.14 -50.16 -10.54
C GLU A 140 9.47 -49.70 -11.84
N ARG A 141 10.25 -49.52 -12.92
CA ARG A 141 9.73 -49.17 -14.25
C ARG A 141 9.14 -50.38 -14.96
N MET A 142 9.82 -51.52 -14.91
CA MET A 142 9.29 -52.81 -15.39
C MET A 142 8.01 -53.21 -14.67
N ALA A 143 7.90 -52.94 -13.35
CA ALA A 143 6.69 -53.20 -12.57
C ALA A 143 5.50 -52.30 -12.98
N ARG A 144 5.75 -51.12 -13.56
CA ARG A 144 4.71 -50.22 -14.09
C ARG A 144 4.30 -50.55 -15.54
N GLY A 145 4.94 -51.54 -16.18
CA GLY A 145 4.64 -51.93 -17.56
C GLY A 145 5.09 -50.93 -18.62
N GLU A 146 5.91 -49.95 -18.24
CA GLU A 146 6.51 -48.97 -19.16
C GLU A 146 7.79 -49.58 -19.75
N ALA A 147 7.64 -50.31 -20.87
CA ALA A 147 8.77 -50.80 -21.67
C ALA A 147 9.45 -49.66 -22.44
#